data_AF-A0AAJ0BNZ6-F1
#
_entry.id   AF-A0AAJ0BNZ6-F1
#
_cell.length_a   1.000
_cell.length_b   1.000
_cell.length_c   1.000
_cell.angle_alpha   90.00
_cell.angle_beta   90.00
_cell.angle_gamma   90.00
#
_symmetry.space_group_name_H-M   'P 1'
#
loop_
_entity.id
_entity.type
_entity.pdbx_description
1 polymer ?
#
loop_
_entity_poly.entity_id
_entity_poly.type
_entity_poly.pdbx_seq_one_letter_code
_entity_poly.pdbx_strand_id
1 'polypeptide(L)'
;MSSPAENLPSWADLPYKPGEPKGSAWGLWGDADELGTLNLLTPSRRKAAARLVRQGKSFGLSLPLNRQPSDSFFNRPVAEHKIIKKGYPAFDDHLVMNTQSSTHWDGLRHFAHMAGRDPMEPRFYNGVSADEFVGPQATDRLGMQNYAREGIVGRGVLLDYKGWCDKQGTGGFRGTGDERSVTADELQRVAESQGTTFQTGDILLVRFGWTAGYLKTGTIQKQAWTAQGPNVQLVGLANEERSLEWLWDNHFAAVASDAPTFESWPTKTKLHETILSLWGCPIGEFFNLEALAEDCRKDGVYEFLFTSAPIHIVGGVAGPANPLAIK
;
A
#
# COMPACT_ATOMS: atom_id res chain seq x y z
N MET A 1 20.41 6.23 -24.76
CA MET A 1 19.04 6.63 -24.39
C MET A 1 19.00 6.61 -22.87
N SER A 2 18.64 7.73 -22.22
CA SER A 2 18.48 7.77 -20.77
C SER A 2 17.45 6.72 -20.36
N SER A 3 17.64 6.07 -19.21
CA SER A 3 16.65 5.14 -18.68
C SER A 3 15.31 5.89 -18.48
N PRO A 4 14.14 5.27 -18.75
CA PRO A 4 12.82 5.87 -18.51
C PRO A 4 12.64 6.42 -17.09
N ALA A 5 13.44 5.96 -16.13
CA ALA A 5 13.42 6.36 -14.73
C ALA A 5 13.80 7.83 -14.44
N GLU A 6 14.19 8.62 -15.46
CA GLU A 6 14.61 10.02 -15.30
C GLU A 6 13.68 11.05 -15.96
N ASN A 7 12.80 10.66 -16.90
CA ASN A 7 11.86 11.55 -17.60
C ASN A 7 10.46 10.90 -17.64
N LEU A 8 9.76 10.91 -16.50
CA LEU A 8 8.41 10.34 -16.38
C LEU A 8 7.37 11.35 -16.88
N PRO A 9 6.30 10.90 -17.57
CA PRO A 9 5.20 11.78 -17.98
C PRO A 9 4.45 12.33 -16.75
N SER A 10 3.86 13.52 -16.87
CA SER A 10 2.91 14.00 -15.87
C SER A 10 1.58 13.23 -15.98
N TRP A 11 0.71 13.34 -14.97
CA TRP A 11 -0.62 12.76 -15.00
C TRP A 11 -1.42 13.24 -16.21
N ALA A 12 -1.27 14.51 -16.58
CA ALA A 12 -1.94 15.11 -17.73
C ALA A 12 -1.48 14.53 -19.07
N ASP A 13 -0.29 13.94 -19.12
CA ASP A 13 0.29 13.32 -20.31
C ASP A 13 -0.05 11.82 -20.43
N LEU A 14 -0.81 11.26 -19.49
CA LEU A 14 -1.29 9.88 -19.58
C LEU A 14 -2.61 9.78 -20.38
N PRO A 15 -2.78 8.76 -21.24
CA PRO A 15 -2.01 7.52 -21.29
C PRO A 15 -0.67 7.65 -22.01
N TYR A 16 0.34 6.92 -21.51
CA TYR A 16 1.68 6.89 -22.09
C TYR A 16 1.70 6.37 -23.54
N LYS A 17 0.85 5.37 -23.85
CA LYS A 17 0.69 4.81 -25.20
C LYS A 17 -0.68 5.16 -25.79
N PRO A 18 -0.74 5.64 -27.05
CA PRO A 18 -2.00 5.87 -27.74
C PRO A 18 -2.87 4.60 -27.82
N GLY A 19 -4.15 4.74 -27.49
CA GLY A 19 -5.11 3.63 -27.51
C GLY A 19 -5.21 2.84 -26.20
N GLU A 20 -4.36 3.13 -25.21
CA GLU A 20 -4.52 2.60 -23.85
C GLU A 20 -5.53 3.41 -23.02
N PRO A 21 -6.07 2.86 -21.92
CA PRO A 21 -7.06 3.55 -21.09
C PRO A 21 -6.55 4.89 -20.58
N LYS A 22 -7.43 5.90 -20.45
CA LYS A 22 -7.05 7.23 -19.92
C LYS A 22 -6.35 7.07 -18.56
N GLY A 23 -5.22 7.75 -18.36
CA GLY A 23 -4.44 7.65 -17.12
C GLY A 23 -3.51 6.43 -17.03
N SER A 24 -3.38 5.63 -18.10
CA SER A 24 -2.54 4.42 -18.12
C SER A 24 -1.05 4.69 -18.33
N ALA A 25 -0.22 4.04 -17.53
CA ALA A 25 1.23 4.00 -17.68
C ALA A 25 1.74 2.77 -18.44
N TRP A 26 0.85 2.00 -19.09
CA TRP A 26 1.23 0.75 -19.74
C TRP A 26 2.31 0.95 -20.81
N GLY A 27 3.30 0.07 -20.78
CA GLY A 27 4.47 0.12 -21.64
C GLY A 27 5.51 1.18 -21.28
N LEU A 28 5.34 1.98 -20.21
CA LEU A 28 6.32 2.97 -19.74
C LEU A 28 7.67 2.31 -19.40
N TRP A 29 7.64 1.15 -18.75
CA TRP A 29 8.82 0.33 -18.44
C TRP A 29 9.00 -0.85 -19.40
N GLY A 30 8.25 -0.89 -20.51
CA GLY A 30 8.25 -1.96 -21.51
C GLY A 30 7.01 -2.85 -21.45
N ASP A 31 6.67 -3.50 -22.57
CA ASP A 31 5.43 -4.31 -22.72
C ASP A 31 5.46 -5.64 -21.96
N ALA A 32 6.64 -6.07 -21.54
CA ALA A 32 6.83 -7.26 -20.72
C ALA A 32 7.08 -6.92 -19.24
N ASP A 33 6.97 -5.65 -18.85
CA ASP A 33 7.15 -5.25 -17.45
C ASP A 33 6.03 -5.79 -16.57
N GLU A 34 6.41 -6.18 -15.35
CA GLU A 34 5.54 -6.76 -14.32
C GLU A 34 5.78 -6.13 -12.94
N LEU A 35 6.57 -5.04 -12.87
CA LEU A 35 6.94 -4.35 -11.63
C LEU A 35 6.28 -2.96 -11.49
N GLY A 36 5.93 -2.33 -12.61
CA GLY A 36 5.34 -1.00 -12.63
C GLY A 36 6.21 0.04 -11.93
N THR A 37 5.62 0.81 -11.01
CA THR A 37 6.33 1.90 -10.30
C THR A 37 7.46 1.40 -9.41
N LEU A 38 7.55 0.10 -9.09
CA LEU A 38 8.71 -0.44 -8.37
C LEU A 38 10.02 -0.34 -9.17
N ASN A 39 9.95 -0.18 -10.50
CA ASN A 39 11.11 0.14 -11.33
C ASN A 39 11.77 1.49 -10.95
N LEU A 40 11.07 2.34 -10.20
CA LEU A 40 11.63 3.58 -9.66
C LEU A 40 12.63 3.33 -8.52
N LEU A 41 12.64 2.15 -7.90
CA LEU A 41 13.57 1.77 -6.83
C LEU A 41 14.94 1.34 -7.39
N THR A 42 15.62 2.27 -8.06
CA THR A 42 16.92 2.01 -8.70
C THR A 42 18.03 1.71 -7.67
N PRO A 43 19.13 1.04 -8.06
CA PRO A 43 20.27 0.82 -7.17
C PRO A 43 20.84 2.11 -6.55
N SER A 44 20.84 3.23 -7.28
CA SER A 44 21.31 4.52 -6.78
C SER A 44 20.37 5.09 -5.72
N ARG A 45 19.05 5.01 -5.91
CA ARG A 45 18.04 5.44 -4.93
C ARG A 45 18.05 4.57 -3.69
N ARG A 46 18.18 3.24 -3.82
CA ARG A 46 18.38 2.31 -2.68
C ARG A 46 19.62 2.68 -1.87
N LYS A 47 20.74 2.94 -2.55
CA LYS A 47 21.99 3.38 -1.89
C LYS A 47 21.83 4.73 -1.18
N ALA A 48 21.07 5.66 -1.76
CA ALA A 48 20.78 6.95 -1.12
C ALA A 48 19.92 6.77 0.13
N ALA A 49 18.86 5.95 0.06
CA ALA A 49 18.00 5.62 1.20
C ALA A 49 18.78 4.95 2.34
N ALA A 50 19.72 4.04 2.03
CA ALA A 50 20.56 3.41 3.04
C ALA A 50 21.41 4.42 3.84
N ARG A 51 21.72 5.60 3.28
CA ARG A 51 22.44 6.67 3.99
C ARG A 51 21.56 7.43 4.98
N LEU A 52 20.25 7.20 5.01
CA LEU A 52 19.34 7.78 6.02
C LEU A 52 19.45 7.06 7.37
N VAL A 53 20.02 5.85 7.40
CA VAL A 53 20.30 5.13 8.64
C VAL A 53 21.44 5.82 9.38
N ARG A 54 21.11 6.61 10.40
CA ARG A 54 22.03 7.36 11.26
C ARG A 54 21.96 6.90 12.71
N GLN A 55 20.75 6.61 13.19
CA GLN A 55 20.51 6.26 14.59
C GLN A 55 20.57 4.74 14.83
N GLY A 56 20.37 3.93 13.79
CA GLY A 56 20.25 2.48 13.88
C GLY A 56 18.94 2.01 14.53
N LYS A 57 17.93 2.88 14.61
CA LYS A 57 16.62 2.53 15.17
C LYS A 57 15.79 1.79 14.14
N SER A 58 15.21 0.66 14.50
CA SER A 58 14.35 -0.15 13.64
C SER A 58 12.93 -0.22 14.20
N PHE A 59 11.94 -0.03 13.33
CA PHE A 59 10.53 -0.05 13.67
C PHE A 59 9.81 -1.08 12.80
N GLY A 60 9.23 -2.10 13.43
CA GLY A 60 8.34 -3.04 12.76
C GLY A 60 6.99 -2.40 12.48
N LEU A 61 6.54 -2.47 11.23
CA LEU A 61 5.32 -1.81 10.76
C LEU A 61 4.17 -2.80 10.49
N SER A 62 4.29 -4.05 10.96
CA SER A 62 3.23 -5.05 10.86
C SER A 62 2.30 -5.05 12.06
N LEU A 63 1.01 -5.26 11.80
CA LEU A 63 0.07 -5.76 12.78
C LEU A 63 0.27 -7.27 12.98
N PRO A 64 -0.03 -7.79 14.18
CA PRO A 64 -0.16 -9.24 14.37
C PRO A 64 -1.16 -9.84 13.38
N LEU A 65 -0.89 -11.05 12.87
CA LEU A 65 -1.77 -11.72 11.90
C LEU A 65 -3.16 -12.03 12.46
N ASN A 66 -3.26 -12.22 13.78
CA ASN A 66 -4.50 -12.49 14.52
C ASN A 66 -5.13 -11.21 15.10
N ARG A 67 -4.82 -10.02 14.55
CA ARG A 67 -5.23 -8.76 15.18
C ARG A 67 -6.74 -8.52 15.15
N GLN A 68 -7.40 -8.99 14.09
CA GLN A 68 -8.84 -8.90 13.88
C GLN A 68 -9.57 -9.96 14.74
N PRO A 69 -10.74 -9.65 15.34
CA PRO A 69 -11.37 -10.52 16.33
C PRO A 69 -12.14 -11.72 15.77
N SER A 70 -12.63 -11.66 14.54
CA SER A 70 -13.39 -12.77 13.93
C SER A 70 -13.22 -12.80 12.41
N ASP A 71 -13.66 -11.74 11.73
CA ASP A 71 -13.42 -11.51 10.31
C ASP A 71 -12.62 -10.22 10.17
N SER A 72 -11.79 -10.14 9.13
CA SER A 72 -11.26 -8.87 8.65
C SER A 72 -12.32 -8.15 7.79
N PHE A 73 -12.00 -6.94 7.38
CA PHE A 73 -12.84 -6.16 6.48
C PHE A 73 -13.09 -6.92 5.17
N PHE A 74 -14.23 -6.66 4.53
CA PHE A 74 -14.68 -7.34 3.30
C PHE A 74 -14.89 -8.85 3.46
N ASN A 75 -15.31 -9.30 4.65
CA ASN A 75 -15.63 -10.70 4.98
C ASN A 75 -14.45 -11.66 4.75
N ARG A 76 -13.21 -11.16 4.89
CA ARG A 76 -12.01 -11.99 4.74
C ARG A 76 -11.77 -12.75 6.05
N PRO A 77 -11.53 -14.07 6.01
CA PRO A 77 -11.25 -14.84 7.22
C PRO A 77 -9.95 -14.36 7.89
N VAL A 78 -9.92 -14.37 9.21
CA VAL A 78 -8.71 -14.07 9.99
C VAL A 78 -7.70 -15.21 9.89
N ALA A 79 -6.44 -14.91 10.25
CA ALA A 79 -5.41 -15.93 10.28
C ALA A 79 -5.64 -16.92 11.44
N GLU A 80 -5.55 -18.22 11.13
CA GLU A 80 -5.53 -19.31 12.09
C GLU A 80 -4.11 -19.81 12.27
N HIS A 81 -3.63 -19.86 13.53
CA HIS A 81 -2.31 -20.37 13.88
C HIS A 81 -2.45 -21.57 14.81
N LYS A 82 -1.85 -22.70 14.43
CA LYS A 82 -1.92 -23.95 15.18
C LYS A 82 -0.54 -24.52 15.42
N ILE A 83 -0.13 -24.57 16.69
CA ILE A 83 1.12 -25.22 17.10
C ILE A 83 0.94 -26.75 17.11
N ILE A 84 1.93 -27.47 16.58
CA ILE A 84 1.98 -28.92 16.45
C ILE A 84 3.19 -29.44 17.23
N LYS A 85 2.96 -30.31 18.20
CA LYS A 85 4.04 -31.02 18.88
C LYS A 85 4.50 -32.22 18.03
N LYS A 86 5.75 -32.22 17.57
CA LYS A 86 6.36 -33.30 16.77
C LYS A 86 7.06 -34.37 17.62
N GLY A 87 7.25 -34.12 18.91
CA GLY A 87 8.00 -34.95 19.86
C GLY A 87 8.69 -34.05 20.89
N TYR A 88 9.31 -34.56 21.96
CA TYR A 88 10.12 -33.70 22.85
C TYR A 88 11.55 -33.58 22.31
N PRO A 89 12.12 -32.37 22.12
CA PRO A 89 11.58 -31.03 22.37
C PRO A 89 11.21 -30.25 21.07
N ALA A 90 10.53 -30.88 20.11
CA ALA A 90 10.24 -30.29 18.80
C ALA A 90 8.78 -29.85 18.62
N PHE A 91 8.60 -28.63 18.11
CA PHE A 91 7.30 -28.05 17.77
C PHE A 91 7.38 -27.44 16.36
N ASP A 92 6.37 -27.73 15.55
CA ASP A 92 6.07 -27.04 14.29
C ASP A 92 4.79 -26.22 14.47
N ASP A 93 4.36 -25.51 13.43
CA ASP A 93 3.04 -24.90 13.37
C ASP A 93 2.44 -24.93 11.95
N HIS A 94 1.13 -24.71 11.88
CA HIS A 94 0.40 -24.44 10.65
C HIS A 94 -0.21 -23.03 10.72
N LEU A 95 -0.17 -22.33 9.59
CA LEU A 95 -0.81 -21.04 9.39
C LEU A 95 -1.78 -21.14 8.22
N VAL A 96 -3.05 -20.80 8.44
CA VAL A 96 -4.05 -20.62 7.40
C VAL A 96 -4.46 -19.15 7.43
N MET A 97 -4.34 -18.45 6.31
CA MET A 97 -4.68 -17.03 6.27
C MET A 97 -5.15 -16.58 4.89
N ASN A 98 -6.03 -15.59 4.86
CA ASN A 98 -6.22 -14.76 3.68
C ASN A 98 -5.06 -13.73 3.60
N THR A 99 -4.50 -13.54 2.42
CA THR A 99 -3.29 -12.72 2.21
C THR A 99 -3.51 -11.22 2.43
N GLN A 100 -4.76 -10.77 2.55
CA GLN A 100 -5.17 -9.38 2.73
C GLN A 100 -5.85 -9.12 4.09
N SER A 101 -5.69 -10.02 5.07
CA SER A 101 -6.35 -9.94 6.38
C SER A 101 -5.54 -9.23 7.48
N SER A 102 -4.26 -8.91 7.23
CA SER A 102 -3.40 -8.13 8.13
C SER A 102 -2.45 -7.25 7.29
N THR A 103 -1.34 -6.75 7.83
CA THR A 103 -0.39 -5.94 7.06
C THR A 103 0.09 -6.67 5.82
N HIS A 104 -0.17 -6.09 4.65
CA HIS A 104 0.11 -6.72 3.36
C HIS A 104 0.38 -5.68 2.28
N TRP A 105 0.89 -6.18 1.15
CA TRP A 105 0.93 -5.47 -0.12
C TRP A 105 -0.04 -6.13 -1.10
N ASP A 106 -0.93 -5.34 -1.69
CA ASP A 106 -1.68 -5.74 -2.86
C ASP A 106 -0.78 -5.73 -4.09
N GLY A 107 -0.77 -6.88 -4.78
CA GLY A 107 -0.04 -7.07 -6.02
C GLY A 107 -0.88 -6.68 -7.23
N LEU A 108 -0.26 -6.65 -8.41
CA LEU A 108 -0.92 -6.16 -9.64
C LEU A 108 -1.99 -7.12 -10.19
N ARG A 109 -2.22 -8.27 -9.55
CA ARG A 109 -3.35 -9.18 -9.78
C ARG A 109 -4.58 -8.85 -8.92
N HIS A 110 -4.48 -7.92 -7.96
CA HIS A 110 -5.52 -7.76 -6.95
C HIS A 110 -6.83 -7.20 -7.50
N PHE A 111 -6.75 -6.14 -8.30
CA PHE A 111 -7.95 -5.47 -8.77
C PHE A 111 -7.76 -4.92 -10.18
N ALA A 112 -8.62 -5.35 -11.11
CA ALA A 112 -8.56 -4.97 -12.52
C ALA A 112 -9.12 -3.56 -12.75
N HIS A 113 -8.63 -2.91 -13.80
CA HIS A 113 -9.32 -1.77 -14.38
C HIS A 113 -10.48 -2.24 -15.26
N MET A 114 -11.68 -1.72 -14.98
CA MET A 114 -12.92 -2.13 -15.65
C MET A 114 -13.26 -1.31 -16.90
N ALA A 115 -12.45 -0.31 -17.30
CA ALA A 115 -12.75 0.58 -18.43
C ALA A 115 -11.64 0.55 -19.51
N GLY A 116 -11.34 -0.66 -20.00
CA GLY A 116 -10.41 -0.88 -21.11
C GLY A 116 -10.93 -0.42 -22.49
N ARG A 117 -10.25 -0.88 -23.55
CA ARG A 117 -10.71 -0.72 -24.96
C ARG A 117 -12.09 -1.32 -25.21
N ASP A 118 -12.50 -2.26 -24.36
CA ASP A 118 -13.85 -2.80 -24.24
C ASP A 118 -14.29 -2.74 -22.76
N PRO A 119 -15.40 -2.04 -22.42
CA PRO A 119 -15.95 -2.01 -21.06
C PRO A 119 -16.39 -3.37 -20.51
N MET A 120 -16.50 -4.40 -21.37
CA MET A 120 -16.87 -5.77 -20.99
C MET A 120 -15.67 -6.64 -20.60
N GLU A 121 -14.44 -6.16 -20.79
CA GLU A 121 -13.24 -6.95 -20.51
C GLU A 121 -12.29 -6.27 -19.50
N PRO A 122 -12.25 -6.73 -18.23
CA PRO A 122 -11.31 -6.20 -17.24
C PRO A 122 -9.86 -6.46 -17.66
N ARG A 123 -8.99 -5.50 -17.37
CA ARG A 123 -7.55 -5.61 -17.63
C ARG A 123 -6.73 -5.20 -16.42
N PHE A 124 -5.67 -5.95 -16.18
CA PHE A 124 -4.68 -5.69 -15.17
C PHE A 124 -3.49 -4.91 -15.74
N TYR A 125 -2.49 -4.64 -14.91
CA TYR A 125 -1.30 -3.92 -15.33
C TYR A 125 -0.70 -4.46 -16.63
N ASN A 126 -0.36 -3.53 -17.52
CA ASN A 126 0.19 -3.80 -18.85
C ASN A 126 -0.75 -4.64 -19.76
N GLY A 127 -2.06 -4.51 -19.57
CA GLY A 127 -3.08 -5.13 -20.42
C GLY A 127 -3.28 -6.63 -20.21
N VAL A 128 -2.78 -7.19 -19.10
CA VAL A 128 -2.93 -8.61 -18.75
C VAL A 128 -4.40 -8.97 -18.52
N SER A 129 -4.82 -10.12 -19.07
CA SER A 129 -6.20 -10.61 -18.91
C SER A 129 -6.39 -11.37 -17.61
N ALA A 130 -7.59 -11.28 -17.02
CA ALA A 130 -7.99 -12.07 -15.86
C ALA A 130 -7.88 -13.59 -16.11
N ASP A 131 -8.09 -14.02 -17.36
CA ASP A 131 -8.04 -15.43 -17.77
C ASP A 131 -6.62 -16.02 -17.64
N GLU A 132 -5.58 -15.18 -17.53
CA GLU A 132 -4.21 -15.63 -17.33
C GLU A 132 -3.92 -16.04 -15.87
N PHE A 133 -4.85 -15.83 -14.93
CA PHE A 133 -4.58 -16.05 -13.50
C PHE A 133 -5.13 -17.37 -12.95
N VAL A 134 -6.13 -17.96 -13.61
CA VAL A 134 -6.84 -19.16 -13.13
C VAL A 134 -7.04 -20.18 -14.23
N GLY A 135 -7.18 -21.45 -13.85
CA GLY A 135 -7.41 -22.54 -14.79
C GLY A 135 -6.13 -23.16 -15.36
N PRO A 136 -6.26 -24.06 -16.35
CA PRO A 136 -5.15 -24.91 -16.81
C PRO A 136 -4.05 -24.17 -17.58
N GLN A 137 -4.31 -22.93 -18.01
CA GLN A 137 -3.37 -22.07 -18.72
C GLN A 137 -2.89 -20.88 -17.86
N ALA A 138 -3.13 -20.94 -16.54
CA ALA A 138 -2.70 -19.89 -15.63
C ALA A 138 -1.18 -19.68 -15.68
N THR A 139 -0.77 -18.43 -15.75
CA THR A 139 0.63 -18.01 -15.70
C THR A 139 0.97 -17.49 -14.30
N ASP A 140 2.25 -17.21 -14.04
CA ASP A 140 2.71 -16.51 -12.84
C ASP A 140 2.86 -14.99 -13.02
N ARG A 141 2.55 -14.45 -14.22
CA ARG A 141 2.68 -13.01 -14.54
C ARG A 141 2.03 -12.09 -13.52
N LEU A 142 2.67 -10.98 -13.15
CA LEU A 142 2.19 -10.02 -12.13
C LEU A 142 2.09 -10.60 -10.71
N GLY A 143 2.60 -11.81 -10.46
CA GLY A 143 2.53 -12.47 -9.16
C GLY A 143 3.52 -11.92 -8.13
N MET A 144 3.24 -12.16 -6.85
CA MET A 144 4.06 -11.66 -5.73
C MET A 144 5.53 -12.08 -5.75
N GLN A 145 5.89 -13.16 -6.46
CA GLN A 145 7.28 -13.54 -6.66
C GLN A 145 8.12 -12.41 -7.28
N ASN A 146 7.51 -11.55 -8.12
CA ASN A 146 8.22 -10.44 -8.75
C ASN A 146 8.67 -9.43 -7.71
N TYR A 147 7.83 -9.14 -6.70
CA TYR A 147 8.19 -8.22 -5.62
C TYR A 147 9.15 -8.89 -4.63
N ALA A 148 8.96 -10.18 -4.35
CA ALA A 148 9.78 -10.91 -3.38
C ALA A 148 11.26 -11.08 -3.82
N ARG A 149 11.55 -11.08 -5.13
CA ARG A 149 12.91 -11.25 -5.67
C ARG A 149 13.89 -10.18 -5.19
N GLU A 150 13.48 -8.91 -5.19
CA GLU A 150 14.33 -7.79 -4.76
C GLU A 150 13.82 -7.11 -3.49
N GLY A 151 12.58 -7.41 -3.08
CA GLY A 151 11.88 -6.66 -2.04
C GLY A 151 11.54 -5.24 -2.48
N ILE A 152 10.75 -4.58 -1.64
CA ILE A 152 10.42 -3.16 -1.74
C ILE A 152 11.38 -2.44 -0.78
N VAL A 153 12.52 -2.00 -1.32
CA VAL A 153 13.59 -1.34 -0.58
C VAL A 153 13.86 0.03 -1.20
N GLY A 154 13.79 1.08 -0.39
CA GLY A 154 13.89 2.46 -0.89
C GLY A 154 13.80 3.50 0.23
N ARG A 155 13.67 4.77 -0.15
CA ARG A 155 13.41 5.85 0.80
C ARG A 155 11.94 5.82 1.17
N GLY A 156 11.65 5.58 2.44
CA GLY A 156 10.31 5.73 2.99
C GLY A 156 10.09 7.16 3.49
N VAL A 157 8.89 7.68 3.28
CA VAL A 157 8.44 8.97 3.82
C VAL A 157 7.14 8.78 4.58
N LEU A 158 7.09 9.26 5.82
CA LEU A 158 5.88 9.20 6.66
C LEU A 158 5.16 10.53 6.63
N LEU A 159 3.87 10.53 6.33
CA LEU A 159 2.95 11.65 6.59
C LEU A 159 2.08 11.32 7.81
N ASP A 160 2.34 11.97 8.95
CA ASP A 160 1.57 11.81 10.19
C ASP A 160 0.35 12.75 10.21
N TYR A 161 -0.61 12.49 9.33
CA TYR A 161 -1.85 13.28 9.23
C TYR A 161 -2.58 13.36 10.57
N LYS A 162 -2.68 12.24 11.29
CA LYS A 162 -3.34 12.23 12.60
C LYS A 162 -2.63 13.13 13.62
N GLY A 163 -1.30 13.04 13.73
CA GLY A 163 -0.52 13.90 14.62
C GLY A 163 -0.60 15.37 14.23
N TRP A 164 -0.64 15.68 12.93
CA TRP A 164 -0.86 17.02 12.44
C TRP A 164 -2.23 17.57 12.88
N CYS A 165 -3.32 16.82 12.70
CA CYS A 165 -4.64 17.24 13.18
C CYS A 165 -4.69 17.46 14.70
N ASP A 166 -4.05 16.58 15.48
CA ASP A 166 -4.00 16.69 16.93
C ASP A 166 -3.32 17.98 17.38
N LYS A 167 -2.20 18.34 16.72
CA LYS A 167 -1.47 19.59 16.99
C LYS A 167 -2.30 20.84 16.66
N GLN A 168 -3.13 20.78 15.63
CA GLN A 168 -3.99 21.90 15.21
C GLN A 168 -5.25 22.05 16.06
N GLY A 169 -5.55 21.10 16.95
CA GLY A 169 -6.78 21.11 17.74
C GLY A 169 -8.06 20.93 16.91
N THR A 170 -7.94 20.53 15.64
CA THR A 170 -9.10 20.27 14.77
C THR A 170 -9.82 18.98 15.13
N GLY A 171 -9.28 18.21 16.09
CA GLY A 171 -9.87 16.97 16.57
C GLY A 171 -10.02 15.92 15.46
N GLY A 172 -9.17 16.00 14.43
CA GLY A 172 -9.26 15.20 13.22
C GLY A 172 -9.42 13.71 13.50
N PHE A 173 -10.11 13.01 12.59
CA PHE A 173 -10.49 11.59 12.60
C PHE A 173 -10.36 10.91 13.98
N ARG A 174 -11.49 10.83 14.69
CA ARG A 174 -11.54 10.31 16.07
C ARG A 174 -11.37 8.79 16.20
N GLY A 175 -11.19 8.10 15.07
CA GLY A 175 -11.03 6.66 15.00
C GLY A 175 -12.02 6.02 14.05
N THR A 176 -11.91 4.71 13.97
CA THR A 176 -12.69 3.77 13.15
C THR A 176 -14.21 3.98 13.24
N GLY A 177 -14.90 3.95 12.08
CA GLY A 177 -16.36 4.07 11.98
C GLY A 177 -16.90 5.44 11.55
N ASP A 178 -16.03 6.37 11.15
CA ASP A 178 -16.39 7.67 10.53
C ASP A 178 -15.75 7.77 9.14
N GLU A 179 -16.50 8.20 8.13
CA GLU A 179 -15.94 8.45 6.79
C GLU A 179 -15.05 9.70 6.86
N ARG A 180 -13.76 9.56 6.53
CA ARG A 180 -12.87 10.72 6.37
C ARG A 180 -12.08 10.61 5.07
N SER A 181 -12.50 11.41 4.10
CA SER A 181 -11.85 11.56 2.79
C SER A 181 -10.74 12.60 2.83
N VAL A 182 -9.51 12.21 3.20
CA VAL A 182 -8.37 13.12 3.35
C VAL A 182 -7.85 13.55 1.99
N THR A 183 -7.85 14.85 1.69
CA THR A 183 -7.46 15.36 0.36
C THR A 183 -5.94 15.32 0.15
N ALA A 184 -5.50 15.25 -1.10
CA ALA A 184 -4.08 15.36 -1.44
C ALA A 184 -3.45 16.67 -0.94
N ASP A 185 -4.19 17.78 -1.01
CA ASP A 185 -3.72 19.08 -0.53
C ASP A 185 -3.57 19.11 1.01
N GLU A 186 -4.36 18.34 1.75
CA GLU A 186 -4.13 18.14 3.18
C GLU A 186 -2.86 17.36 3.45
N LEU A 187 -2.60 16.28 2.71
CA LEU A 187 -1.35 15.52 2.84
C LEU A 187 -0.13 16.36 2.44
N GLN A 188 -0.27 17.23 1.44
CA GLN A 188 0.76 18.19 1.05
C GLN A 188 1.06 19.17 2.20
N ARG A 189 0.03 19.71 2.87
CA ARG A 189 0.20 20.55 4.07
C ARG A 189 0.85 19.81 5.24
N VAL A 190 0.57 18.51 5.39
CA VAL A 190 1.26 17.67 6.39
C VAL A 190 2.74 17.59 6.06
N ALA A 191 3.10 17.28 4.81
CA ALA A 191 4.49 17.21 4.37
C ALA A 191 5.24 18.54 4.61
N GLU A 192 4.63 19.67 4.25
CA GLU A 192 5.16 21.02 4.51
C GLU A 192 5.37 21.27 6.00
N SER A 193 4.41 20.90 6.85
CA SER A 193 4.51 21.08 8.30
C SER A 193 5.59 20.22 8.96
N GLN A 194 5.94 19.08 8.34
CA GLN A 194 7.01 18.18 8.76
C GLN A 194 8.38 18.57 8.16
N GLY A 195 8.41 19.50 7.21
CA GLY A 195 9.62 19.78 6.42
C GLY A 195 10.02 18.63 5.48
N THR A 196 9.09 17.75 5.12
CA THR A 196 9.32 16.60 4.23
C THR A 196 9.18 17.03 2.77
N THR A 197 10.20 16.76 1.95
CA THR A 197 10.14 16.92 0.49
C THR A 197 10.16 15.55 -0.19
N PHE A 198 9.27 15.33 -1.15
CA PHE A 198 9.19 14.07 -1.90
C PHE A 198 10.27 13.97 -2.97
N GLN A 199 10.66 12.74 -3.28
CA GLN A 199 11.61 12.38 -4.34
C GLN A 199 11.04 11.23 -5.16
N THR A 200 11.38 11.20 -6.45
CA THR A 200 11.02 10.08 -7.33
C THR A 200 11.49 8.75 -6.74
N GLY A 201 10.56 7.80 -6.64
CA GLY A 201 10.79 6.47 -6.09
C GLY A 201 10.61 6.38 -4.58
N ASP A 202 10.11 7.43 -3.92
CA ASP A 202 9.73 7.36 -2.52
C ASP A 202 8.62 6.32 -2.29
N ILE A 203 8.66 5.69 -1.13
CA ILE A 203 7.60 4.82 -0.62
C ILE A 203 6.80 5.64 0.38
N LEU A 204 5.59 6.03 -0.01
CA LEU A 204 4.73 6.89 0.79
C LEU A 204 4.00 6.08 1.86
N LEU A 205 4.20 6.42 3.14
CA LEU A 205 3.44 5.88 4.25
C LEU A 205 2.55 6.98 4.84
N VAL A 206 1.24 6.75 4.92
CA VAL A 206 0.30 7.72 5.50
C VAL A 206 -0.29 7.17 6.78
N ARG A 207 -0.10 7.88 7.89
CA ARG A 207 -0.76 7.59 9.16
C ARG A 207 -2.02 8.44 9.30
N PHE A 208 -3.15 7.85 8.93
CA PHE A 208 -4.49 8.43 9.12
C PHE A 208 -4.96 8.33 10.58
N GLY A 209 -4.40 7.40 11.37
CA GLY A 209 -4.77 7.16 12.77
C GLY A 209 -5.83 6.08 12.96
N TRP A 210 -6.14 5.34 11.89
CA TRP A 210 -7.07 4.20 11.94
C TRP A 210 -6.57 3.12 12.89
N THR A 211 -5.29 2.75 12.78
CA THR A 211 -4.72 1.71 13.64
C THR A 211 -4.81 2.12 15.11
N ALA A 212 -4.42 3.35 15.46
CA ALA A 212 -4.53 3.87 16.83
C ALA A 212 -5.95 3.75 17.41
N GLY A 213 -6.96 4.14 16.63
CA GLY A 213 -8.36 4.04 17.02
C GLY A 213 -8.80 2.59 17.20
N TYR A 214 -8.52 1.76 16.19
CA TYR A 214 -8.87 0.35 16.18
C TYR A 214 -8.25 -0.40 17.36
N LEU A 215 -6.99 -0.11 17.71
CA LEU A 215 -6.33 -0.78 18.83
C LEU A 215 -7.02 -0.54 20.18
N LYS A 216 -7.64 0.62 20.36
CA LYS A 216 -8.36 1.02 21.59
C LYS A 216 -9.81 0.55 21.65
N THR A 217 -10.39 0.12 20.52
CA THR A 217 -11.77 -0.33 20.46
C THR A 217 -11.94 -1.76 21.01
N GLY A 218 -12.99 -1.99 21.79
CA GLY A 218 -13.41 -3.31 22.24
C GLY A 218 -13.93 -4.21 21.12
N THR A 219 -13.94 -5.52 21.38
CA THR A 219 -14.26 -6.57 20.39
C THR A 219 -15.63 -6.42 19.73
N ILE A 220 -16.68 -6.13 20.51
CA ILE A 220 -18.06 -6.05 20.01
C ILE A 220 -18.18 -4.97 18.91
N GLN A 221 -17.59 -3.80 19.15
CA GLN A 221 -17.65 -2.69 18.20
C GLN A 221 -16.81 -2.97 16.93
N LYS A 222 -15.68 -3.68 17.07
CA LYS A 222 -14.90 -4.14 15.91
C LYS A 222 -15.70 -5.08 15.03
N GLN A 223 -16.35 -6.07 15.64
CA GLN A 223 -17.23 -7.01 14.94
C GLN A 223 -18.40 -6.28 14.26
N ALA A 224 -18.96 -5.26 14.92
CA ALA A 224 -20.01 -4.44 14.33
C ALA A 224 -19.55 -3.65 13.10
N TRP A 225 -18.28 -3.21 13.05
CA TRP A 225 -17.73 -2.56 11.84
C TRP A 225 -17.45 -3.55 10.73
N THR A 226 -16.84 -4.70 11.02
CA THR A 226 -16.53 -5.71 10.01
C THR A 226 -17.82 -6.30 9.41
N ALA A 227 -18.86 -6.49 10.23
CA ALA A 227 -20.17 -6.96 9.79
C ALA A 227 -20.92 -6.00 8.85
N GLN A 228 -20.51 -4.73 8.74
CA GLN A 228 -21.07 -3.79 7.75
C GLN A 228 -20.66 -4.18 6.32
N GLY A 229 -19.63 -5.02 6.16
CA GLY A 229 -19.13 -5.47 4.87
C GLY A 229 -18.86 -4.28 3.93
N PRO A 230 -19.44 -4.24 2.72
CA PRO A 230 -19.22 -3.15 1.77
C PRO A 230 -19.77 -1.79 2.22
N ASN A 231 -20.65 -1.75 3.24
CA ASN A 231 -21.24 -0.51 3.74
C ASN A 231 -20.42 0.16 4.85
N VAL A 232 -19.26 -0.41 5.20
CA VAL A 232 -18.37 0.16 6.21
C VAL A 232 -17.93 1.58 5.82
N GLN A 233 -17.48 2.38 6.78
CA GLN A 233 -16.90 3.69 6.52
C GLN A 233 -15.47 3.73 7.02
N LEU A 234 -14.54 4.12 6.15
CA LEU A 234 -13.11 4.12 6.43
C LEU A 234 -12.49 5.46 6.05
N VAL A 235 -11.57 5.92 6.89
CA VAL A 235 -10.64 7.01 6.54
C VAL A 235 -9.67 6.53 5.47
N GLY A 236 -9.29 7.43 4.58
CA GLY A 236 -8.20 7.21 3.64
C GLY A 236 -8.02 8.42 2.72
N LEU A 237 -7.17 8.26 1.70
CA LEU A 237 -6.99 9.27 0.68
C LEU A 237 -8.30 9.52 -0.09
N ALA A 238 -8.60 10.78 -0.38
CA ALA A 238 -9.79 11.18 -1.09
C ALA A 238 -9.85 10.53 -2.47
N ASN A 239 -11.01 9.98 -2.80
CA ASN A 239 -11.27 9.36 -4.11
C ASN A 239 -11.59 10.43 -5.15
N GLU A 240 -10.58 11.13 -5.65
CA GLU A 240 -10.73 12.23 -6.61
C GLU A 240 -9.55 12.31 -7.59
N GLU A 241 -9.75 12.95 -8.75
CA GLU A 241 -8.71 13.08 -9.77
C GLU A 241 -7.47 13.83 -9.25
N ARG A 242 -7.68 14.81 -8.37
CA ARG A 242 -6.59 15.54 -7.71
C ARG A 242 -5.66 14.62 -6.90
N SER A 243 -6.20 13.58 -6.25
CA SER A 243 -5.40 12.57 -5.56
C SER A 243 -4.58 11.73 -6.53
N LEU A 244 -5.14 11.38 -7.68
CA LEU A 244 -4.43 10.62 -8.71
C LEU A 244 -3.28 11.44 -9.30
N GLU A 245 -3.55 12.69 -9.67
CA GLU A 245 -2.55 13.65 -10.14
C GLU A 245 -1.40 13.78 -9.13
N TRP A 246 -1.72 14.07 -7.86
CA TRP A 246 -0.71 14.27 -6.82
C TRP A 246 0.14 13.01 -6.59
N LEU A 247 -0.45 11.81 -6.57
CA LEU A 247 0.32 10.58 -6.40
C LEU A 247 1.25 10.31 -7.60
N TRP A 248 0.72 10.44 -8.81
CA TRP A 248 1.47 10.15 -10.03
C TRP A 248 2.62 11.15 -10.23
N ASP A 249 2.36 12.45 -10.07
CA ASP A 249 3.35 13.51 -10.33
C ASP A 249 4.44 13.59 -9.26
N ASN A 250 4.20 13.08 -8.06
CA ASN A 250 5.27 12.87 -7.07
C ASN A 250 6.09 11.60 -7.34
N HIS A 251 5.64 10.75 -8.26
CA HIS A 251 6.33 9.54 -8.71
C HIS A 251 6.72 8.59 -7.57
N PHE A 252 5.75 8.28 -6.70
CA PHE A 252 5.94 7.29 -5.64
C PHE A 252 6.12 5.88 -6.23
N ALA A 253 7.04 5.10 -5.67
CA ALA A 253 7.25 3.70 -6.07
C ALA A 253 6.16 2.77 -5.53
N ALA A 254 5.63 3.10 -4.35
CA ALA A 254 4.55 2.38 -3.68
C ALA A 254 3.87 3.30 -2.66
N VAL A 255 2.61 3.00 -2.33
CA VAL A 255 1.84 3.77 -1.35
C VAL A 255 1.29 2.84 -0.29
N ALA A 256 1.28 3.26 0.98
CA ALA A 256 0.71 2.47 2.05
C ALA A 256 0.09 3.34 3.15
N SER A 257 -0.86 2.77 3.89
CA SER A 257 -1.49 3.44 5.03
C SER A 257 -1.72 2.52 6.22
N ASP A 258 -2.08 3.12 7.35
CA ASP A 258 -2.48 2.41 8.56
C ASP A 258 -3.96 2.00 8.59
N ALA A 259 -4.68 2.12 7.47
CA ALA A 259 -6.11 1.82 7.35
C ALA A 259 -6.37 0.52 6.55
N PRO A 260 -7.60 -0.03 6.58
CA PRO A 260 -7.99 -1.25 5.85
C PRO A 260 -8.12 -1.06 4.34
N THR A 261 -8.12 0.19 3.89
CA THR A 261 -8.04 0.62 2.50
C THR A 261 -7.07 1.80 2.43
N PHE A 262 -6.34 1.96 1.33
CA PHE A 262 -5.50 3.15 1.16
C PHE A 262 -6.34 4.41 0.93
N GLU A 263 -7.29 4.33 0.01
CA GLU A 263 -8.32 5.35 -0.19
C GLU A 263 -9.43 5.30 0.87
N SER A 264 -10.18 6.39 1.01
CA SER A 264 -11.36 6.43 1.86
C SER A 264 -12.44 5.48 1.31
N TRP A 265 -13.26 4.92 2.18
CA TRP A 265 -14.34 4.02 1.79
C TRP A 265 -15.68 4.51 2.36
N PRO A 266 -16.78 4.51 1.58
CA PRO A 266 -16.94 3.96 0.22
C PRO A 266 -16.24 4.78 -0.88
N THR A 267 -15.79 4.12 -1.94
CA THR A 267 -15.12 4.78 -3.06
C THR A 267 -16.13 5.51 -3.95
N LYS A 268 -15.76 6.72 -4.40
CA LYS A 268 -16.55 7.53 -5.36
C LYS A 268 -15.96 7.47 -6.78
N THR A 269 -14.71 7.05 -6.88
CA THR A 269 -13.95 6.94 -8.12
C THR A 269 -13.17 5.63 -8.12
N LYS A 270 -12.25 5.49 -9.07
CA LYS A 270 -11.56 4.26 -9.45
C LYS A 270 -10.11 4.26 -8.97
N LEU A 271 -9.84 4.79 -7.78
CA LEU A 271 -8.49 5.02 -7.29
C LEU A 271 -7.71 3.71 -7.17
N HIS A 272 -8.26 2.72 -6.48
CA HIS A 272 -7.64 1.40 -6.29
C HIS A 272 -7.25 0.73 -7.62
N GLU A 273 -8.19 0.67 -8.57
CA GLU A 273 -7.95 0.10 -9.90
C GLU A 273 -6.98 0.93 -10.75
N THR A 274 -6.93 2.26 -10.56
CA THR A 274 -5.99 3.12 -11.28
C THR A 274 -4.57 2.89 -10.78
N ILE A 275 -4.35 2.94 -9.45
CA ILE A 275 -3.03 2.75 -8.85
C ILE A 275 -2.46 1.36 -9.18
N LEU A 276 -3.25 0.29 -9.00
CA LEU A 276 -2.78 -1.06 -9.29
C LEU A 276 -2.72 -1.34 -10.79
N SER A 277 -3.87 -1.27 -11.47
CA SER A 277 -3.97 -1.78 -12.84
C SER A 277 -3.51 -0.80 -13.89
N LEU A 278 -3.63 0.52 -13.71
CA LEU A 278 -3.17 1.47 -14.73
C LEU A 278 -1.70 1.87 -14.55
N TRP A 279 -1.21 1.94 -13.31
CA TRP A 279 0.15 2.38 -13.02
C TRP A 279 1.13 1.26 -12.66
N GLY A 280 0.61 0.12 -12.22
CA GLY A 280 1.47 -0.93 -11.68
C GLY A 280 2.07 -0.54 -10.32
N CYS A 281 1.32 0.21 -9.50
CA CYS A 281 1.79 0.70 -8.20
C CYS A 281 1.24 -0.15 -7.05
N PRO A 282 2.10 -0.76 -6.22
CA PRO A 282 1.64 -1.54 -5.06
C PRO A 282 0.95 -0.67 -4.01
N ILE A 283 -0.10 -1.22 -3.41
CA ILE A 283 -0.84 -0.62 -2.30
C ILE A 283 -0.58 -1.42 -1.02
N GLY A 284 -0.20 -0.75 0.05
CA GLY A 284 0.03 -1.34 1.36
C GLY A 284 -1.06 -0.95 2.35
N GLU A 285 -1.64 -1.93 3.03
CA GLU A 285 -2.77 -1.69 3.95
C GLU A 285 -2.46 -2.28 5.32
N PHE A 286 -3.15 -1.78 6.35
CA PHE A 286 -2.99 -2.19 7.75
C PHE A 286 -1.56 -2.01 8.31
N PHE A 287 -0.80 -1.01 7.86
CA PHE A 287 0.53 -0.76 8.43
C PHE A 287 0.41 -0.20 9.85
N ASN A 288 1.19 -0.73 10.80
CA ASN A 288 1.26 -0.21 12.15
C ASN A 288 2.31 0.91 12.24
N LEU A 289 1.87 2.16 12.08
CA LEU A 289 2.76 3.33 12.01
C LEU A 289 2.96 4.04 13.36
N GLU A 290 2.39 3.52 14.47
CA GLU A 290 2.34 4.23 15.75
C GLU A 290 3.72 4.52 16.35
N ALA A 291 4.57 3.49 16.45
CA ALA A 291 5.89 3.63 17.07
C ALA A 291 6.83 4.53 16.23
N LEU A 292 6.74 4.41 14.90
CA LEU A 292 7.51 5.23 13.98
C LEU A 292 7.08 6.70 14.05
N ALA A 293 5.77 6.98 13.98
CA ALA A 293 5.25 8.35 14.06
C ALA A 293 5.63 9.04 15.38
N GLU A 294 5.57 8.30 16.49
CA GLU A 294 5.99 8.81 17.79
C GLU A 294 7.49 9.16 17.83
N ASP A 295 8.35 8.37 17.20
CA ASP A 295 9.79 8.68 17.10
C ASP A 295 10.05 9.87 16.15
N CYS A 296 9.40 9.90 14.99
CA CYS A 296 9.48 11.03 14.05
C CYS A 296 9.05 12.36 14.68
N ARG A 297 8.02 12.37 15.54
CA ARG A 297 7.62 13.58 16.27
C ARG A 297 8.67 14.06 17.26
N LYS A 298 9.50 13.16 17.82
CA LYS A 298 10.54 13.50 18.80
C LYS A 298 11.76 14.13 18.15
N ASP A 299 12.17 13.66 16.99
CA ASP A 299 13.40 14.11 16.32
C ASP A 299 13.17 14.96 15.06
N GLY A 300 11.93 15.06 14.58
CA GLY A 300 11.56 15.80 13.38
C GLY A 300 11.95 15.11 12.08
N VAL A 301 12.39 13.84 12.10
CA VAL A 301 12.86 13.11 10.92
C VAL A 301 11.79 12.13 10.45
N TYR A 302 11.17 12.43 9.30
CA TYR A 302 10.07 11.67 8.69
C TYR A 302 10.48 10.87 7.45
N GLU A 303 11.78 10.83 7.15
CA GLU A 303 12.37 10.06 6.07
C GLU A 303 13.31 8.99 6.62
N PHE A 304 13.31 7.80 6.03
CA PHE A 304 14.04 6.64 6.54
C PHE A 304 14.35 5.65 5.41
N LEU A 305 15.24 4.70 5.71
CA LEU A 305 15.31 3.49 4.89
C LEU A 305 14.06 2.65 5.17
N PHE A 306 13.29 2.37 4.13
CA PHE A 306 12.19 1.40 4.19
C PHE A 306 12.62 0.09 3.53
N THR A 307 12.24 -1.02 4.15
CA THR A 307 12.39 -2.35 3.57
C THR A 307 11.16 -3.20 3.85
N SER A 308 10.65 -3.87 2.84
CA SER A 308 9.59 -4.87 2.98
C SER A 308 9.79 -5.96 1.94
N ALA A 309 9.82 -7.21 2.38
CA ALA A 309 9.86 -8.36 1.48
C ALA A 309 8.52 -9.12 1.65
N PRO A 310 7.60 -9.01 0.68
CA PRO A 310 6.41 -9.85 0.67
C PRO A 310 6.79 -11.33 0.57
N ILE A 311 5.96 -12.22 1.13
CA ILE A 311 6.17 -13.66 1.01
C ILE A 311 6.27 -14.05 -0.48
N HIS A 312 7.23 -14.91 -0.80
CA HIS A 312 7.48 -15.39 -2.16
C HIS A 312 6.40 -16.42 -2.58
N ILE A 313 5.20 -15.91 -2.88
CA ILE A 313 4.06 -16.71 -3.37
C ILE A 313 4.02 -16.59 -4.89
N VAL A 314 4.39 -17.67 -5.59
CA VAL A 314 4.34 -17.70 -7.07
C VAL A 314 2.89 -17.56 -7.54
N GLY A 315 2.63 -16.57 -8.40
CA GLY A 315 1.30 -16.21 -8.86
C GLY A 315 0.39 -15.58 -7.79
N GLY A 316 0.95 -15.21 -6.63
CA GLY A 316 0.20 -14.63 -5.52
C GLY A 316 -0.46 -13.30 -5.90
N VAL A 317 -1.65 -13.05 -5.34
CA VAL A 317 -2.44 -11.83 -5.60
C VAL A 317 -2.03 -10.67 -4.69
N ALA A 318 -1.74 -10.98 -3.43
CA ALA A 318 -1.18 -10.08 -2.44
C ALA A 318 -0.17 -10.84 -1.60
N GLY A 319 0.73 -10.12 -0.95
CA GLY A 319 1.74 -10.71 -0.09
C GLY A 319 1.67 -10.11 1.31
N PRO A 320 1.37 -10.91 2.33
CA PRO A 320 1.71 -10.55 3.71
C PRO A 320 3.20 -10.23 3.76
N ALA A 321 3.55 -9.18 4.51
CA ALA A 321 4.93 -8.72 4.57
C ALA A 321 5.30 -8.26 5.97
N ASN A 322 6.60 -8.23 6.24
CA ASN A 322 7.16 -7.61 7.43
C ASN A 322 7.91 -6.32 7.06
N PRO A 323 7.20 -5.20 6.81
CA PRO A 323 7.80 -3.90 6.59
C PRO A 323 8.56 -3.39 7.82
N LEU A 324 9.75 -2.84 7.58
CA LEU A 324 10.58 -2.15 8.56
C LEU A 324 10.91 -0.74 8.09
N ALA A 325 10.87 0.22 9.01
CA ALA A 325 11.51 1.52 8.86
C ALA A 325 12.80 1.55 9.69
N ILE A 326 13.89 2.03 9.11
CA ILE A 326 15.21 2.12 9.76
C ILE A 326 15.73 3.56 9.64
N LYS A 327 15.96 4.18 10.81
CA LYS A 327 16.47 5.56 10.98
C LYS A 327 17.88 5.58 11.54
#